data_AF-A0A845U7M3-F1
#
_entry.id   AF-A0A845U7M3-F1
#
_cell.length_a   1.000
_cell.length_b   1.000
_cell.length_c   1.000
_cell.angle_alpha   90.00
_cell.angle_beta   90.00
_cell.angle_gamma   90.00
#
_symmetry.space_group_name_H-M   'P 1'
#
loop_
_entity.id
_entity.type
_entity.pdbx_description
1 polymer ?
#
loop_
_entity_poly.entity_id
_entity_poly.type
_entity_poly.pdbx_seq_one_letter_code
_entity_poly.pdbx_strand_id
1 'polypeptide(L)'
;MVWAIAQDIDRQVNSGYFEKHHAPQPNRLVINQKNGHAHALYFLAAGVCRTSAARLKPLRYLSALEGALCRQLDADPSFAGLVTKNPLHDSWETLVVHDHQYSLAELAELLDLKSAANEKAYRDAGLGRNVTLCLGTSPCGLVPFG
;
A
#
# COMPACT_ATOMS: atom_id res chain seq x y z
N MET A 1 -2.39 -3.09 -13.24
CA MET A 1 -3.18 -2.33 -12.24
C MET A 1 -2.96 -3.00 -10.90
N VAL A 2 -2.81 -2.23 -9.83
CA VAL A 2 -2.51 -2.72 -8.47
C VAL A 2 -3.74 -2.52 -7.62
N TRP A 3 -4.18 -3.59 -6.96
CA TRP A 3 -5.34 -3.60 -6.07
C TRP A 3 -4.97 -3.90 -4.62
N ALA A 4 -3.69 -4.17 -4.37
CA ALA A 4 -3.20 -4.48 -3.04
C ALA A 4 -1.80 -3.89 -2.85
N ILE A 5 -1.54 -3.37 -1.65
CA ILE A 5 -0.18 -3.08 -1.19
C ILE A 5 0.27 -4.27 -0.35
N ALA A 6 1.42 -4.83 -0.67
CA ALA A 6 2.03 -5.92 0.09
C ALA A 6 3.30 -5.41 0.78
N GLN A 7 3.42 -5.67 2.07
CA GLN A 7 4.58 -5.32 2.88
C GLN A 7 5.20 -6.58 3.47
N ASP A 8 6.51 -6.72 3.34
CA ASP A 8 7.24 -7.88 3.84
C ASP A 8 7.91 -7.56 5.17
N ILE A 9 7.48 -8.28 6.20
CA ILE A 9 7.94 -8.12 7.56
C ILE A 9 8.83 -9.33 7.84
N ASP A 10 10.15 -9.15 7.70
CA ASP A 10 11.17 -10.18 7.94
C ASP A 10 11.40 -10.50 9.43
N ARG A 11 10.35 -10.43 10.24
CA ARG A 11 10.40 -10.71 11.68
C ARG A 11 9.09 -11.29 12.15
N GLN A 12 9.14 -11.86 13.36
CA GLN A 12 7.99 -12.45 14.01
C GLN A 12 6.90 -11.42 14.30
N VAL A 13 5.79 -11.54 13.59
CA VAL A 13 4.57 -10.75 13.82
C VAL A 13 3.69 -11.46 14.86
N ASN A 14 3.33 -10.74 15.92
CA ASN A 14 2.37 -11.19 16.92
C ASN A 14 1.05 -10.42 16.80
N SER A 15 0.03 -10.83 17.56
CA SER A 15 -1.31 -10.21 17.51
C SER A 15 -1.32 -8.71 17.80
N GLY A 16 -0.38 -8.20 18.62
CA GLY A 16 -0.27 -6.79 18.98
C GLY A 16 0.74 -5.98 18.15
N TYR A 17 1.33 -6.57 17.11
CA TYR A 17 2.41 -5.94 16.35
C TYR A 17 1.97 -4.63 15.69
N PHE A 18 0.84 -4.65 14.99
CA PHE A 18 0.31 -3.48 14.28
C PHE A 18 -0.08 -2.36 15.26
N GLU A 19 -0.69 -2.70 16.39
CA GLU A 19 -1.07 -1.74 17.43
C GLU A 19 0.16 -1.07 18.05
N LYS A 20 1.19 -1.85 18.38
CA LYS A 20 2.45 -1.32 18.95
C LYS A 20 3.13 -0.33 18.00
N HIS A 21 3.09 -0.61 16.70
CA HIS A 21 3.66 0.23 15.66
C HIS A 21 2.72 1.36 15.20
N HIS A 22 1.52 1.48 15.80
CA HIS A 22 0.47 2.42 15.40
C HIS A 22 0.08 2.30 13.92
N ALA A 23 0.34 1.13 13.32
CA ALA A 23 0.12 0.88 11.91
C ALA A 23 -1.33 0.40 11.67
N PRO A 24 -1.92 0.72 10.52
CA PRO A 24 -3.23 0.18 10.16
C PRO A 24 -3.16 -1.34 10.08
N GLN A 25 -4.25 -2.00 10.48
CA GLN A 25 -4.35 -3.45 10.36
C GLN A 25 -4.42 -3.86 8.87
N PRO A 26 -3.73 -4.94 8.48
CA PRO A 26 -3.81 -5.45 7.11
C PRO A 26 -5.11 -6.23 6.91
N ASN A 27 -5.57 -6.33 5.67
CA ASN A 27 -6.72 -7.16 5.30
C ASN A 27 -6.42 -8.65 5.46
N ARG A 28 -5.22 -9.05 5.04
CA ARG A 28 -4.73 -10.43 5.12
C ARG A 28 -3.30 -10.39 5.63
N LEU A 29 -3.00 -11.32 6.52
CA LEU A 29 -1.66 -11.50 7.05
C LEU A 29 -1.24 -12.92 6.72
N VAL A 30 -0.11 -13.06 6.04
CA VAL A 30 0.43 -14.36 5.65
C VAL A 30 1.70 -14.59 6.45
N ILE A 31 1.67 -15.49 7.42
CA ILE A 31 2.77 -15.76 8.33
C ILE A 31 3.43 -17.07 7.93
N ASN A 32 4.75 -17.07 7.80
CA ASN A 32 5.54 -18.27 7.65
C ASN A 32 5.88 -18.83 9.04
N GLN A 33 5.25 -19.94 9.41
CA GLN A 33 5.42 -20.58 10.71
C GLN A 33 6.85 -21.08 10.97
N LYS A 34 7.67 -21.25 9.91
CA LYS A 34 9.04 -21.77 10.03
C LYS A 34 10.07 -20.73 10.46
N ASN A 35 9.93 -19.49 10.00
CA ASN A 35 10.87 -18.40 10.31
C ASN A 35 10.19 -17.22 11.03
N GLY A 36 8.86 -17.20 11.13
CA GLY A 36 8.07 -16.13 11.72
C GLY A 36 7.86 -14.92 10.82
N HIS A 37 8.42 -14.88 9.62
CA HIS A 37 8.28 -13.75 8.71
C HIS A 37 6.82 -13.64 8.28
N ALA A 38 6.33 -12.42 8.08
CA ALA A 38 4.94 -12.19 7.71
C ALA A 38 4.81 -11.21 6.55
N HIS A 39 3.87 -11.48 5.66
CA HIS A 39 3.46 -10.56 4.62
C HIS A 39 2.12 -9.94 4.99
N ALA A 40 2.10 -8.62 5.13
CA ALA A 40 0.90 -7.85 5.37
C ALA A 40 0.33 -7.36 4.03
N LEU A 41 -0.92 -7.73 3.73
CA LEU A 41 -1.62 -7.35 2.51
C LEU A 41 -2.74 -6.35 2.83
N TYR A 42 -2.69 -5.19 2.18
CA TYR A 42 -3.69 -4.12 2.28
C TYR A 42 -4.44 -4.03 0.95
N PHE A 43 -5.73 -4.35 0.93
CA PHE A 43 -6.54 -4.25 -0.29
C PHE A 43 -7.06 -2.84 -0.50
N LEU A 44 -6.95 -2.36 -1.73
CA LEU A 44 -7.39 -1.04 -2.16
C LEU A 44 -8.78 -1.12 -2.79
N ALA A 45 -9.68 -0.24 -2.37
CA ALA A 45 -11.02 -0.12 -2.95
C ALA A 45 -10.98 0.38 -4.41
N ALA A 46 -9.96 1.15 -4.78
CA ALA A 46 -9.74 1.64 -6.13
C ALA A 46 -8.38 1.18 -6.66
N GLY A 47 -8.39 0.44 -7.78
CA GLY A 47 -7.17 -0.02 -8.42
C GLY A 47 -6.30 1.12 -8.96
N VAL A 48 -4.99 1.06 -8.71
CA VAL A 48 -4.01 2.04 -9.19
C VAL A 48 -3.29 1.52 -10.43
N CYS A 49 -3.26 2.29 -11.52
CA CYS A 49 -2.50 1.92 -12.70
C CYS A 49 -0.99 2.11 -12.45
N ARG A 50 -0.21 1.03 -12.65
CA ARG A 50 1.27 1.02 -12.58
C ARG A 50 1.97 1.12 -13.95
N THR A 51 1.21 1.34 -15.03
CA THR A 51 1.73 1.41 -16.41
C THR A 51 2.47 2.72 -16.69
N SER A 52 3.36 2.75 -17.68
CA SER A 52 4.08 3.97 -18.11
C SER A 52 3.17 5.12 -18.56
N ALA A 53 1.95 4.81 -19.02
CA ALA A 53 0.89 5.77 -19.35
C ALA A 53 0.00 6.16 -18.14
N ALA A 54 0.28 5.63 -16.95
CA ALA A 54 -0.50 5.94 -15.76
C ALA A 54 -0.24 7.36 -15.27
N ARG A 55 -1.27 7.98 -14.70
CA ARG A 55 -1.15 9.31 -14.10
C ARG A 55 -0.09 9.26 -13.00
N LEU A 56 0.88 10.17 -13.07
CA LEU A 56 2.00 10.23 -12.12
C LEU A 56 1.55 10.51 -10.68
N LYS A 57 0.44 11.24 -10.50
CA LYS A 57 -0.14 11.59 -9.19
C LYS A 57 -0.53 10.35 -8.36
N PRO A 58 -1.43 9.45 -8.80
CA PRO A 58 -1.79 8.27 -8.03
C PRO A 58 -0.63 7.28 -7.85
N LEU A 59 0.32 7.23 -8.79
CA LEU A 59 1.51 6.40 -8.64
C LEU A 59 2.42 6.90 -7.50
N ARG A 60 2.68 8.21 -7.45
CA ARG A 60 3.43 8.84 -6.36
C ARG A 60 2.72 8.69 -5.01
N TYR A 61 1.39 8.77 -5.03
CA TYR A 61 0.57 8.56 -3.84
C TYR A 61 0.71 7.14 -3.30
N LEU A 62 0.64 6.14 -4.19
CA LEU A 62 0.86 4.73 -3.85
C LEU A 62 2.27 4.53 -3.28
N SER A 63 3.31 5.06 -3.91
CA SER A 63 4.68 4.93 -3.39
C SER A 63 4.91 5.64 -2.05
N ALA A 64 4.25 6.78 -1.80
CA ALA A 64 4.32 7.46 -0.51
C ALA A 64 3.67 6.62 0.61
N LEU A 65 2.54 5.98 0.32
CA LEU A 65 1.90 5.02 1.23
C LEU A 65 2.77 3.78 1.45
N GLU A 66 3.28 3.17 0.38
CA GLU A 66 4.19 2.01 0.45
C GLU A 66 5.40 2.34 1.34
N GLY A 67 6.01 3.52 1.17
CA GLY A 67 7.16 3.96 1.97
C GLY A 67 6.81 4.37 3.41
N ALA A 68 5.60 4.85 3.68
CA ALA A 68 5.15 5.13 5.04
C ALA A 68 4.85 3.83 5.81
N LEU A 69 4.13 2.90 5.19
CA LEU A 69 3.89 1.56 5.72
C LEU A 69 5.21 0.84 5.99
N CYS A 70 6.13 0.88 5.04
CA CYS A 70 7.46 0.29 5.19
C CYS A 70 8.20 0.86 6.40
N ARG A 71 8.23 2.18 6.58
CA ARG A 71 8.87 2.79 7.76
C ARG A 71 8.17 2.45 9.08
N GLN A 72 6.85 2.39 9.08
CA GLN A 72 6.08 2.20 10.31
C GLN A 72 6.09 0.74 10.78
N LEU A 73 5.97 -0.19 9.83
CA LEU A 73 6.11 -1.64 10.04
C LEU A 73 7.58 -2.09 10.01
N ASP A 74 8.51 -1.15 9.78
CA ASP A 74 9.95 -1.38 9.59
C ASP A 74 10.24 -2.51 8.56
N ALA A 75 9.33 -2.66 7.58
CA ALA A 75 9.34 -3.68 6.55
C ALA A 75 10.50 -3.48 5.56
N ASP A 76 10.85 -4.51 4.77
CA ASP A 76 11.95 -4.39 3.80
C ASP A 76 11.59 -3.40 2.67
N PRO A 77 12.32 -2.28 2.51
CA PRO A 77 12.09 -1.32 1.43
C PRO A 77 12.39 -1.88 0.03
N SER A 78 13.14 -2.99 -0.07
CA SER A 78 13.49 -3.66 -1.32
C SER A 78 12.37 -4.56 -1.84
N PHE A 79 11.31 -4.74 -1.05
CA PHE A 79 10.20 -5.61 -1.40
C PHE A 79 9.28 -4.99 -2.47
N ALA A 80 9.36 -5.50 -3.69
CA ALA A 80 8.61 -4.99 -4.84
C ALA A 80 7.18 -5.58 -5.01
N GLY A 81 6.60 -6.19 -3.96
CA GLY A 81 5.26 -6.80 -4.04
C GLY A 81 5.16 -8.04 -4.94
N LEU A 82 6.31 -8.59 -5.34
CA LEU A 82 6.45 -9.74 -6.23
C LEU A 82 6.84 -10.97 -5.41
N VAL A 83 5.97 -11.46 -4.54
CA VAL A 83 6.23 -12.74 -3.87
C VAL A 83 5.14 -13.75 -4.17
N THR A 84 5.40 -14.46 -5.26
CA THR A 84 4.97 -15.84 -5.51
C THR A 84 5.76 -16.77 -4.58
N LYS A 85 5.40 -16.81 -3.29
CA LYS A 85 5.71 -17.98 -2.47
C LYS A 85 4.44 -18.83 -2.39
N ASN A 86 4.61 -20.09 -2.78
CA ASN A 86 3.54 -21.02 -3.09
C ASN A 86 2.57 -21.17 -1.90
N PRO A 87 1.29 -20.76 -2.03
CA PRO A 87 0.28 -20.86 -0.96
C PRO A 87 -0.04 -22.30 -0.53
N LEU A 88 0.47 -23.31 -1.26
CA LEU A 88 0.23 -24.73 -1.02
C LEU A 88 1.30 -25.42 -0.14
N HIS A 89 2.23 -24.67 0.47
CA HIS A 89 3.17 -25.26 1.41
C HIS A 89 2.64 -25.11 2.85
N ASP A 90 2.53 -26.21 3.59
CA ASP A 90 2.00 -26.32 4.98
C ASP A 90 2.65 -25.38 6.02
N SER A 91 3.66 -24.61 5.63
CA SER A 91 4.36 -23.68 6.52
C SER A 91 3.77 -22.27 6.53
N TRP A 92 2.74 -22.01 5.71
CA TRP A 92 2.19 -20.67 5.48
C TRP A 92 0.78 -20.59 6.07
N GLU A 93 0.63 -19.83 7.14
CA GLU A 93 -0.65 -19.55 7.77
C GLU A 93 -1.18 -18.22 7.23
N THR A 94 -2.34 -18.26 6.56
CA THR A 94 -3.01 -17.05 6.08
C THR A 94 -4.14 -16.69 7.04
N LEU A 95 -3.96 -15.60 7.78
CA LEU A 95 -4.97 -15.01 8.63
C LEU A 95 -5.79 -13.99 7.85
N VAL A 96 -7.11 -14.17 7.86
CA VAL A 96 -8.06 -13.17 7.38
C VAL A 96 -8.41 -12.25 8.53
N VAL A 97 -7.92 -11.01 8.50
CA VAL A 97 -8.20 -10.03 9.56
C VAL A 97 -9.54 -9.36 9.33
N HIS A 98 -9.74 -8.77 8.15
CA HIS A 98 -11.00 -8.11 7.77
C HIS A 98 -11.15 -8.03 6.23
N ASP A 99 -12.38 -7.84 5.76
CA ASP A 99 -12.68 -7.71 4.32
C ASP A 99 -12.82 -6.25 3.84
N HIS A 100 -12.69 -5.28 4.75
CA HIS A 100 -12.78 -3.86 4.43
C HIS A 100 -11.70 -3.41 3.45
N GLN A 101 -12.08 -2.88 2.30
CA GLN A 101 -11.15 -2.37 1.29
C GLN A 101 -10.79 -0.92 1.61
N TYR A 102 -9.50 -0.65 1.74
CA TYR A 102 -9.01 0.67 2.09
C TYR A 102 -9.06 1.63 0.90
N SER A 103 -9.51 2.85 1.14
CA SER A 103 -9.26 3.92 0.19
C SER A 103 -7.84 4.45 0.36
N LEU A 104 -7.28 4.95 -0.75
CA LEU A 104 -6.00 5.65 -0.76
C LEU A 104 -6.00 6.82 0.26
N ALA A 105 -7.09 7.60 0.32
CA ALA A 105 -7.23 8.70 1.27
C ALA A 105 -7.20 8.23 2.73
N GLU A 106 -7.95 7.17 3.03
CA GLU A 106 -8.06 6.57 4.36
C GLU A 106 -6.72 6.05 4.88
N LEU A 107 -5.95 5.32 4.06
CA LEU A 107 -4.61 4.88 4.48
C LEU A 107 -3.68 6.05 4.78
N ALA A 108 -3.78 7.16 4.04
CA ALA A 108 -2.94 8.32 4.31
C ALA A 108 -3.32 9.03 5.61
N GLU A 109 -4.59 9.01 5.98
CA GLU A 109 -5.06 9.54 7.26
C GLU A 109 -4.62 8.63 8.42
N LEU A 110 -4.73 7.31 8.26
CA LEU A 110 -4.30 6.32 9.26
C LEU A 110 -2.78 6.34 9.48
N LEU A 111 -1.99 6.57 8.43
CA LEU A 111 -0.52 6.64 8.49
C LEU A 111 0.00 8.03 8.85
N ASP A 112 -0.91 8.98 9.14
CA ASP A 112 -0.63 10.39 9.36
C ASP A 112 0.42 10.95 8.38
N LEU A 113 0.19 10.72 7.09
CA LEU A 113 1.07 11.22 6.03
C LEU A 113 1.10 12.76 5.98
N LYS A 114 0.13 13.42 6.62
CA LYS A 114 0.05 14.88 6.77
C LYS A 114 0.85 15.40 7.98
N SER A 115 1.36 14.53 8.85
CA SER A 115 2.24 14.93 9.94
C SER A 115 3.49 15.67 9.44
N ALA A 116 4.02 16.57 10.28
CA ALA A 116 5.24 17.32 9.98
C ALA A 116 6.44 16.42 9.60
N ALA A 117 6.50 15.19 10.13
CA ALA A 117 7.52 14.21 9.81
C ALA A 117 7.42 13.66 8.37
N ASN A 118 6.21 13.63 7.80
CA ASN A 118 5.92 13.11 6.48
C ASN A 118 5.57 14.19 5.45
N GLU A 119 5.56 15.47 5.86
CA GLU A 119 5.21 16.61 5.00
C GLU A 119 6.06 16.71 3.73
N LYS A 120 7.33 16.29 3.80
CA LYS A 120 8.20 16.20 2.62
C LYS A 120 7.71 15.13 1.62
N ALA A 121 7.44 13.92 2.10
CA ALA A 121 6.88 12.85 1.26
C ALA A 121 5.50 13.25 0.72
N TYR A 122 4.68 13.93 1.53
CA TYR A 122 3.39 14.48 1.14
C TYR A 122 3.49 15.55 0.04
N ARG A 123 4.47 16.47 0.16
CA ARG A 123 4.74 17.50 -0.86
C ARG A 123 5.35 16.91 -2.14
N ASP A 124 6.32 16.02 -2.02
CA ASP A 124 6.99 15.36 -3.16
C ASP A 124 6.00 14.47 -3.94
N ALA A 125 5.04 13.86 -3.23
CA ALA A 125 3.92 13.15 -3.84
C ALA A 125 2.87 14.08 -4.48
N GLY A 126 2.97 15.40 -4.32
CA GLY A 126 2.10 16.40 -4.95
C GLY A 126 0.73 16.55 -4.27
N LEU A 127 0.65 16.29 -2.97
CA LEU A 127 -0.60 16.14 -2.21
C LEU A 127 -1.07 17.42 -1.53
N GLY A 128 -0.29 18.50 -1.65
CA GLY A 128 -0.50 19.76 -0.95
C GLY A 128 -1.73 20.58 -1.34
N ARG A 129 -2.38 20.35 -2.50
CA ARG A 129 -3.49 21.20 -2.98
C ARG A 129 -4.46 20.41 -3.89
N ASN A 130 -5.73 20.33 -3.47
CA ASN A 130 -6.89 19.73 -4.16
C ASN A 130 -6.78 18.25 -4.58
N VAL A 131 -7.27 17.36 -3.71
CA VAL A 131 -7.65 15.98 -4.06
C VAL A 131 -8.84 16.04 -5.03
N THR A 132 -8.59 15.79 -6.30
CA THR A 132 -9.61 15.32 -7.24
C THR A 132 -9.31 13.86 -7.52
N LEU A 133 -9.97 12.98 -6.77
CA LEU A 133 -10.12 11.56 -7.08
C LEU A 133 -10.91 11.45 -8.39
N CYS A 134 -10.23 11.54 -9.53
CA CYS A 134 -10.86 11.27 -10.82
C CYS A 134 -11.00 9.76 -11.00
N LEU A 135 -12.15 9.23 -10.53
CA LEU A 135 -12.73 8.00 -11.05
C LEU A 135 -12.85 8.11 -12.58
N GLY A 136 -12.50 7.03 -13.26
CA GLY A 136 -12.29 7.02 -14.69
C GLY A 136 -13.57 7.26 -15.50
N THR A 137 -13.47 8.14 -16.49
CA THR A 137 -14.11 7.98 -17.79
C THR A 137 -13.08 8.36 -18.85
N SER A 138 -12.54 7.37 -19.54
CA SER A 138 -11.95 7.52 -20.88
C SER A 138 -13.04 7.16 -21.91
N PRO A 139 -12.96 7.55 -23.20
CA PRO A 139 -11.72 7.81 -23.94
C PRO A 139 -11.75 8.99 -24.95
N CYS A 140 -10.57 9.27 -25.50
CA CYS A 140 -10.34 9.86 -26.83
C CYS A 140 -10.92 11.25 -27.17
N GLY A 141 -10.02 12.20 -27.41
CA GLY A 141 -10.30 13.42 -28.15
C GLY A 141 -9.00 14.01 -28.67
N LEU A 142 -8.84 13.97 -29.99
CA LEU A 142 -7.69 14.45 -30.75
C LEU A 142 -7.37 15.93 -30.48
N VAL A 143 -6.08 16.21 -30.45
CA VAL A 143 -5.47 17.54 -30.64
C VAL A 143 -5.84 18.09 -32.03
N PRO A 144 -6.27 19.35 -32.17
CA PRO A 144 -5.99 20.11 -33.37
C PRO A 144 -4.75 20.98 -33.11
N PHE A 145 -3.65 20.66 -33.79
CA PHE A 145 -2.61 21.65 -34.05
C PHE A 145 -3.16 22.64 -35.09
N GLY A 146 -3.14 23.92 -34.72
CA GLY A 146 -3.22 25.05 -35.65
C GLY A 146 -1.87 25.77 -35.68
#